data_AF-A0AAD4ZYY6-F1
#
_entry.id   AF-A0AAD4ZYY6-F1
#
_cell.length_a   1.000
_cell.length_b   1.000
_cell.length_c   1.000
_cell.angle_alpha   90.00
_cell.angle_beta   90.00
_cell.angle_gamma   90.00
#
_symmetry.space_group_name_H-M   'P 1'
#
loop_
_entity.id
_entity.type
_entity.pdbx_description
1 polymer ?
#
loop_
_entity_poly.entity_id
_entity_poly.type
_entity_poly.pdbx_seq_one_letter_code
_entity_poly.pdbx_strand_id
1 'polypeptide(L)'
;LDINEEYYDEYTEHHFIPVSNRTNRPRLLICYSSSDCSAHVNVVLQLATFVQKHMATEVYLDLWDALSVTEEGDLGWYCRKIKESDFVLVICSKGLNQRLYNQRDEELDQRANTSLAIIAMIGEEIFHAKSLNQDLSKYMTAIFEYSQRSDIPTMLNLASHYTLPKDLPLLFSHLHGVALQKPGAYLLIENISENGYSKLPAGAALLLAIQDARILITGF
;
A
#
# COMPACT_ATOMS: atom_id res chain seq x y z
N LEU A 1 -2.34 4.14 -56.78
CA LEU A 1 -3.25 4.76 -55.80
C LEU A 1 -4.24 3.65 -55.45
N ASP A 2 -3.94 2.61 -54.65
CA ASP A 2 -3.34 2.55 -53.30
C ASP A 2 -3.82 3.73 -52.44
N ILE A 3 -4.57 3.57 -51.34
CA ILE A 3 -4.55 2.52 -50.31
C ILE A 3 -5.96 2.43 -49.66
N ASN A 4 -6.39 1.21 -49.32
CA ASN A 4 -7.49 0.89 -48.39
C ASN A 4 -7.21 1.46 -46.99
N GLU A 5 -8.23 1.96 -46.30
CA GLU A 5 -8.22 2.01 -44.83
C GLU A 5 -9.65 1.76 -44.33
N GLU A 6 -9.97 0.47 -44.22
CA GLU A 6 -11.12 -0.03 -43.45
C GLU A 6 -10.87 0.30 -41.97
N TYR A 7 -11.62 1.26 -41.45
CA TYR A 7 -11.68 1.60 -40.04
C TYR A 7 -12.46 0.50 -39.31
N TYR A 8 -11.76 -0.55 -38.90
CA TYR A 8 -12.28 -1.55 -37.96
C TYR A 8 -12.40 -0.91 -36.58
N ASP A 9 -13.62 -0.49 -36.24
CA ASP A 9 -13.98 -0.12 -34.87
C ASP A 9 -14.10 -1.41 -34.05
N GLU A 10 -13.03 -1.75 -33.34
CA GLU A 10 -12.95 -2.95 -32.50
C GLU A 10 -13.82 -2.74 -31.26
N TYR A 11 -15.06 -3.26 -31.33
CA TYR A 11 -16.02 -3.28 -30.22
C TYR A 11 -15.43 -3.99 -29.00
N THR A 12 -14.76 -3.22 -28.15
CA THR A 12 -14.21 -3.70 -26.89
C THR A 12 -15.37 -3.83 -25.90
N GLU A 13 -15.84 -5.05 -25.64
CA GLU A 13 -16.84 -5.31 -24.61
C GLU A 13 -16.25 -5.03 -23.21
N HIS A 14 -16.61 -3.89 -22.63
CA HIS A 14 -16.28 -3.57 -21.25
C HIS A 14 -17.16 -4.40 -20.30
N HIS A 15 -16.62 -5.51 -19.79
CA HIS A 15 -17.28 -6.31 -18.77
C HIS A 15 -17.03 -5.74 -17.36
N PHE A 16 -18.09 -5.20 -16.76
CA PHE A 16 -18.10 -4.72 -15.37
C PHE A 16 -18.25 -5.91 -14.43
N ILE A 17 -17.30 -6.11 -13.52
CA ILE A 17 -17.45 -7.13 -12.46
C ILE A 17 -17.74 -6.39 -11.14
N PRO A 18 -18.99 -6.44 -10.64
CA PRO A 18 -19.29 -5.98 -9.29
C PRO A 18 -18.53 -6.87 -8.29
N VAL A 19 -17.74 -6.24 -7.42
CA VAL A 19 -16.92 -6.90 -6.37
C VAL A 19 -17.81 -7.35 -5.19
N SER A 20 -19.08 -7.70 -5.46
CA SER A 20 -20.10 -7.93 -4.43
C SER A 20 -20.28 -9.40 -4.01
N ASN A 21 -19.50 -10.34 -4.55
CA ASN A 21 -19.74 -11.78 -4.37
C ASN A 21 -18.63 -12.59 -3.66
N ARG A 22 -17.64 -11.95 -2.99
CA ARG A 22 -16.77 -12.68 -2.05
C ARG A 22 -17.33 -12.59 -0.64
N THR A 23 -17.51 -13.73 0.02
CA THR A 23 -18.14 -13.81 1.35
C THR A 23 -17.32 -13.12 2.45
N ASN A 24 -16.00 -12.92 2.25
CA ASN A 24 -15.12 -12.18 3.16
C ASN A 24 -14.26 -11.17 2.39
N ARG A 25 -14.14 -9.95 2.91
CA ARG A 25 -13.25 -8.90 2.40
C ARG A 25 -11.80 -9.26 2.76
N PRO A 26 -10.80 -9.08 1.87
CA PRO A 26 -9.40 -9.28 2.24
C PRO A 26 -9.01 -8.35 3.39
N ARG A 27 -8.24 -8.85 4.35
CA ARG A 27 -7.72 -8.08 5.48
C ARG A 27 -6.31 -7.59 5.18
N LEU A 28 -6.13 -6.29 5.19
CA LEU A 28 -4.89 -5.59 4.88
C LEU A 28 -4.36 -4.87 6.11
N LEU A 29 -3.21 -5.28 6.61
CA LEU A 29 -2.44 -4.48 7.56
C LEU A 29 -1.60 -3.45 6.82
N ILE A 30 -1.69 -2.17 7.24
CA ILE A 30 -0.83 -1.10 6.72
C ILE A 30 0.21 -0.74 7.78
N CYS A 31 1.49 -0.87 7.43
CA CYS A 31 2.63 -0.49 8.26
C CYS A 31 3.34 0.73 7.64
N TYR A 32 3.88 1.62 8.46
CA TYR A 32 4.58 2.84 8.03
C TYR A 32 5.57 3.27 9.11
N SER A 33 6.40 4.29 8.82
CA SER A 33 7.22 4.88 9.87
C SER A 33 6.43 5.92 10.66
N SER A 34 6.22 5.68 11.95
CA SER A 34 5.61 6.67 12.86
C SER A 34 6.52 7.90 13.09
N SER A 35 7.81 7.80 12.73
CA SER A 35 8.78 8.88 12.82
C SER A 35 8.83 9.81 11.61
N ASP A 36 8.01 9.54 10.58
CA ASP A 36 7.85 10.47 9.46
C ASP A 36 7.09 11.73 9.88
N CYS A 37 7.15 12.76 9.03
CA CYS A 37 6.40 13.99 9.29
C CYS A 37 4.89 13.72 9.30
N SER A 38 4.14 14.57 10.02
CA SER A 38 2.68 14.47 10.13
C SER A 38 1.97 14.46 8.78
N ALA A 39 2.55 15.11 7.76
CA ALA A 39 2.02 15.09 6.40
C ALA A 39 2.06 13.68 5.79
N HIS A 40 3.15 12.92 5.98
CA HIS A 40 3.23 11.52 5.54
C HIS A 40 2.22 10.63 6.28
N VAL A 41 2.13 10.78 7.61
CA VAL A 41 1.17 10.02 8.42
C VAL A 41 -0.27 10.30 7.96
N ASN A 42 -0.59 11.54 7.60
CA ASN A 42 -1.88 11.89 7.03
C ASN A 42 -2.13 11.19 5.68
N VAL A 43 -1.12 11.10 4.80
CA VAL A 43 -1.24 10.34 3.54
C VAL A 43 -1.57 8.87 3.81
N VAL A 44 -0.91 8.23 4.77
CA VAL A 44 -1.18 6.84 5.17
C VAL A 44 -2.63 6.68 5.66
N LEU A 45 -3.09 7.60 6.51
CA LEU A 45 -4.47 7.63 7.00
C LEU A 45 -5.51 7.79 5.88
N GLN A 46 -5.26 8.68 4.91
CA GLN A 46 -6.16 8.85 3.78
C GLN A 46 -6.15 7.64 2.84
N LEU A 47 -4.99 7.01 2.64
CA LEU A 47 -4.90 5.76 1.86
C LEU A 47 -5.72 4.65 2.52
N ALA A 48 -5.53 4.43 3.83
CA ALA A 48 -6.30 3.45 4.60
C ALA A 48 -7.82 3.72 4.48
N THR A 49 -8.22 4.98 4.62
CA THR A 49 -9.62 5.41 4.46
C THR A 49 -10.16 5.09 3.06
N PHE A 50 -9.38 5.36 2.02
CA PHE A 50 -9.75 5.08 0.64
C PHE A 50 -9.92 3.57 0.40
N VAL A 51 -8.94 2.76 0.82
CA VAL A 51 -8.96 1.30 0.67
C VAL A 51 -10.16 0.70 1.42
N GLN A 52 -10.38 1.10 2.68
CA GLN A 52 -11.49 0.64 3.51
C GLN A 52 -12.87 0.92 2.86
N LYS A 53 -13.03 2.11 2.27
CA LYS A 53 -14.32 2.56 1.73
C LYS A 53 -14.58 2.07 0.30
N HIS A 54 -13.53 1.98 -0.52
CA HIS A 54 -13.70 1.88 -1.97
C HIS A 54 -13.05 0.64 -2.59
N MET A 55 -12.19 -0.08 -1.88
CA MET A 55 -11.56 -1.30 -2.40
C MET A 55 -12.17 -2.60 -1.89
N ALA A 56 -13.29 -2.58 -1.16
CA ALA A 56 -13.89 -3.80 -0.58
C ALA A 56 -12.87 -4.63 0.24
N THR A 57 -11.97 -3.94 0.94
CA THR A 57 -10.88 -4.49 1.75
C THR A 57 -11.07 -4.01 3.18
N GLU A 58 -10.89 -4.88 4.16
CA GLU A 58 -10.85 -4.52 5.57
C GLU A 58 -9.41 -4.11 5.94
N VAL A 59 -9.23 -2.91 6.49
CA VAL A 59 -7.92 -2.34 6.79
C VAL A 59 -7.68 -2.36 8.29
N TYR A 60 -6.52 -2.88 8.68
CA TYR A 60 -5.96 -2.72 10.01
C TYR A 60 -4.91 -1.61 9.98
N LEU A 61 -5.14 -0.59 10.80
CA LEU A 61 -4.28 0.58 10.96
C LEU A 61 -4.22 0.91 12.46
N ASP A 62 -3.01 1.08 12.99
CA ASP A 62 -2.78 1.40 14.41
C ASP A 62 -3.51 2.68 14.85
N LEU A 63 -3.57 3.70 13.99
CA LEU A 63 -4.29 4.96 14.22
C LEU A 63 -5.79 4.78 14.47
N TRP A 64 -6.39 3.65 14.03
CA TRP A 64 -7.80 3.34 14.25
C TRP A 64 -8.03 2.41 15.44
N ASP A 65 -6.98 1.80 15.99
CA ASP A 65 -7.05 0.79 17.05
C ASP A 65 -6.12 1.13 18.23
N ALA A 66 -6.00 2.43 18.54
CA ALA A 66 -5.06 2.94 19.53
C ALA A 66 -5.26 2.33 20.94
N LEU A 67 -6.49 1.92 21.29
CA LEU A 67 -6.78 1.25 22.56
C LEU A 67 -6.12 -0.13 22.62
N SER A 68 -6.35 -0.99 21.62
CA SER A 68 -5.72 -2.32 21.60
C SER A 68 -4.20 -2.25 21.44
N VAL A 69 -3.69 -1.26 20.69
CA VAL A 69 -2.24 -0.99 20.62
C VAL A 69 -1.68 -0.65 22.01
N THR A 70 -2.40 0.16 22.80
CA THR A 70 -1.97 0.52 24.15
C THR A 70 -2.05 -0.66 25.12
N GLU A 71 -3.07 -1.51 25.00
CA GLU A 71 -3.28 -2.67 25.88
C GLU A 71 -2.30 -3.82 25.60
N GLU A 72 -2.02 -4.11 24.33
CA GLU A 72 -1.15 -5.22 23.90
C GLU A 72 0.32 -4.81 23.77
N GLY A 73 0.59 -3.49 23.73
CA GLY A 73 1.85 -2.91 23.31
C GLY A 73 2.02 -2.96 21.79
N ASP A 74 2.77 -2.00 21.24
CA ASP A 74 2.93 -1.84 19.78
C ASP A 74 3.34 -3.16 19.10
N LEU A 75 4.44 -3.79 19.56
CA LEU A 75 4.94 -5.02 18.97
C LEU A 75 3.94 -6.18 19.08
N GLY A 76 3.18 -6.26 20.17
CA GLY A 76 2.18 -7.30 20.39
C GLY A 76 1.04 -7.20 19.38
N TRP A 77 0.52 -5.99 19.21
CA TRP A 77 -0.54 -5.70 18.24
C TRP A 77 -0.09 -6.00 16.81
N TYR A 78 1.09 -5.54 16.39
CA TYR A 78 1.61 -5.80 15.05
C TYR A 78 1.90 -7.30 14.81
N CYS A 79 2.49 -8.02 15.77
CA CYS A 79 2.69 -9.47 15.68
C CYS A 79 1.38 -10.22 15.40
N ARG A 80 0.32 -9.84 16.13
CA ARG A 80 -1.01 -10.44 15.98
C ARG A 80 -1.64 -10.08 14.64
N LYS A 81 -1.59 -8.81 14.25
CA LYS A 81 -2.17 -8.34 12.97
C LYS A 81 -1.44 -8.89 11.76
N ILE A 82 -0.13 -9.11 11.80
CA ILE A 82 0.61 -9.79 10.72
C ILE A 82 0.06 -11.21 10.51
N LYS A 83 -0.26 -11.94 11.58
CA LYS A 83 -0.83 -13.30 11.49
C LYS A 83 -2.29 -13.31 11.06
N GLU A 84 -3.08 -12.37 11.56
CA GLU A 84 -4.51 -12.25 11.24
C GLU A 84 -4.74 -11.75 9.80
N SER A 85 -3.82 -10.97 9.23
CA SER A 85 -4.04 -10.35 7.91
C SER A 85 -3.74 -11.30 6.75
N ASP A 86 -4.54 -11.15 5.70
CA ASP A 86 -4.32 -11.83 4.43
C ASP A 86 -3.16 -11.17 3.66
N PHE A 87 -3.01 -9.85 3.84
CA PHE A 87 -1.97 -9.03 3.21
C PHE A 87 -1.34 -8.03 4.19
N VAL A 88 -0.06 -7.71 3.96
CA VAL A 88 0.69 -6.69 4.70
C VAL A 88 1.29 -5.71 3.70
N LEU A 89 0.96 -4.43 3.82
CA LEU A 89 1.48 -3.35 2.99
C LEU A 89 2.35 -2.41 3.83
N VAL A 90 3.64 -2.36 3.53
CA VAL A 90 4.56 -1.40 4.14
C VAL A 90 4.68 -0.16 3.27
N ILE A 91 4.27 0.99 3.78
CA ILE A 91 4.48 2.29 3.14
C ILE A 91 5.91 2.74 3.43
N CYS A 92 6.76 2.71 2.42
CA CYS A 92 8.15 3.10 2.50
C CYS A 92 8.32 4.59 2.17
N SER A 93 9.20 5.23 2.92
CA SER A 93 9.49 6.65 2.87
C SER A 93 10.97 6.88 3.20
N LYS A 94 11.46 8.09 2.93
CA LYS A 94 12.82 8.47 3.29
C LYS A 94 13.12 8.30 4.79
N GLY A 95 12.18 8.65 5.67
CA GLY A 95 12.36 8.54 7.12
C GLY A 95 12.44 7.09 7.59
N LEU A 96 11.87 6.15 6.83
CA LEU A 96 12.00 4.74 7.08
C LEU A 96 13.40 4.19 6.80
N ASN A 97 14.02 4.62 5.70
CA ASN A 97 15.33 4.11 5.29
C ASN A 97 16.51 4.83 5.96
N GLN A 98 16.41 6.15 6.20
CA GLN A 98 17.50 6.94 6.80
C GLN A 98 17.95 6.41 8.17
N ARG A 99 17.05 5.77 8.94
CA ARG A 99 17.35 5.29 10.29
C ARG A 99 17.85 3.85 10.36
N LEU A 100 17.73 3.07 9.29
CA LEU A 100 18.43 1.79 9.15
C LEU A 100 19.96 1.98 9.10
N TYR A 101 20.43 3.09 8.53
CA TYR A 101 21.85 3.40 8.38
C TYR A 101 22.45 4.19 9.57
N ASN A 102 21.63 4.90 10.33
CA ASN A 102 22.07 5.79 11.44
C ASN A 102 22.04 5.14 12.83
N GLN A 103 22.11 3.80 12.93
CA GLN A 103 22.12 3.04 14.20
C GLN A 103 23.31 3.36 15.14
N ARG A 104 24.11 4.40 14.88
CA ARG A 104 25.34 4.71 15.61
C ARG A 104 25.29 5.92 16.56
N ASP A 105 24.29 6.80 16.49
CA ASP A 105 24.25 7.98 17.38
C ASP A 105 22.88 8.18 18.04
N GLU A 106 22.91 8.13 19.37
CA GLU A 106 22.17 8.89 20.41
C GLU A 106 20.63 9.03 20.36
N GLU A 107 20.01 8.68 21.52
CA GLU A 107 18.66 9.07 21.99
C GLU A 107 17.53 9.06 20.95
N LEU A 108 17.27 7.89 20.35
CA LEU A 108 16.17 7.70 19.42
C LEU A 108 14.82 7.56 20.15
N ASP A 109 13.86 8.39 19.76
CA ASP A 109 12.44 8.32 20.13
C ASP A 109 11.93 6.86 20.14
N GLN A 110 11.37 6.43 21.28
CA GLN A 110 10.88 5.06 21.50
C GLN A 110 9.95 4.59 20.37
N ARG A 111 9.11 5.48 19.83
CA ARG A 111 8.19 5.16 18.71
C ARG A 111 8.89 4.87 17.39
N ALA A 112 10.02 5.54 17.13
CA ALA A 112 10.82 5.30 15.94
C ALA A 112 11.56 3.96 15.99
N ASN A 113 11.93 3.50 17.20
CA ASN A 113 12.49 2.16 17.39
C ASN A 113 11.44 1.07 17.10
N THR A 114 10.18 1.32 17.45
CA THR A 114 9.08 0.39 17.20
C THR A 114 8.84 0.15 15.70
N SER A 115 8.72 1.20 14.87
CA SER A 115 8.47 1.03 13.42
C SER A 115 9.58 0.23 12.73
N LEU A 116 10.84 0.50 13.10
CA LEU A 116 12.00 -0.25 12.61
C LEU A 116 11.94 -1.73 13.01
N ALA A 117 11.61 -2.03 14.27
CA ALA A 117 11.48 -3.39 14.76
C ALA A 117 10.35 -4.16 14.06
N ILE A 118 9.21 -3.51 13.79
CA ILE A 118 8.10 -4.10 13.03
C ILE A 118 8.56 -4.45 11.61
N ILE A 119 9.31 -3.57 10.96
CA ILE A 119 9.78 -3.80 9.59
C ILE A 119 10.85 -4.87 9.52
N ALA A 120 11.76 -4.92 10.50
CA ALA A 120 12.71 -6.02 10.64
C ALA A 120 11.98 -7.36 10.77
N MET A 121 10.93 -7.43 11.60
CA MET A 121 10.10 -8.62 11.76
C MET A 121 9.40 -9.04 10.45
N ILE A 122 8.83 -8.08 9.70
CA ILE A 122 8.25 -8.37 8.37
C ILE A 122 9.32 -8.88 7.41
N GLY A 123 10.51 -8.28 7.41
CA GLY A 123 11.65 -8.74 6.62
C GLY A 123 12.04 -10.19 6.96
N GLU A 124 12.13 -10.53 8.24
CA GLU A 124 12.40 -11.90 8.71
C GLU A 124 11.33 -12.88 8.23
N GLU A 125 10.05 -12.54 8.32
CA GLU A 125 8.97 -13.38 7.81
C GLU A 125 9.04 -13.60 6.29
N ILE A 126 9.43 -12.58 5.51
CA ILE A 126 9.66 -12.69 4.07
C ILE A 126 10.81 -13.64 3.78
N PHE A 127 11.95 -13.49 4.47
CA PHE A 127 13.10 -14.38 4.28
C PHE A 127 12.78 -15.82 4.71
N HIS A 128 12.04 -15.99 5.80
CA HIS A 128 11.59 -17.29 6.27
C HIS A 128 10.66 -17.97 5.25
N ALA A 129 9.63 -17.28 4.77
CA ALA A 129 8.75 -17.79 3.72
C ALA A 129 9.52 -18.14 2.44
N LYS A 130 10.50 -17.31 2.07
CA LYS A 130 11.37 -17.60 0.92
C LYS A 130 12.20 -18.86 1.11
N SER A 131 12.75 -19.08 2.31
CA SER A 131 13.53 -20.28 2.64
C SER A 131 12.71 -21.57 2.53
N LEU A 132 11.40 -21.47 2.76
CA LEU A 132 10.43 -22.56 2.63
C LEU A 132 9.81 -22.67 1.23
N ASN A 133 10.24 -21.85 0.25
CA ASN A 133 9.63 -21.74 -1.08
C ASN A 133 8.11 -21.47 -1.04
N GLN A 134 7.66 -20.72 -0.04
CA GLN A 134 6.26 -20.30 0.07
C GLN A 134 5.98 -19.07 -0.80
N ASP A 135 4.70 -18.81 -1.06
CA ASP A 135 4.25 -17.62 -1.76
C ASP A 135 4.52 -16.36 -0.92
N LEU A 136 5.05 -15.32 -1.57
CA LEU A 136 5.39 -14.03 -0.95
C LEU A 136 4.33 -12.95 -1.24
N SER A 137 3.27 -13.28 -1.99
CA SER A 137 2.17 -12.37 -2.36
C SER A 137 1.55 -11.63 -1.17
N LYS A 138 1.54 -12.26 0.01
CA LYS A 138 1.12 -11.63 1.28
C LYS A 138 1.84 -10.30 1.57
N TYR A 139 3.12 -10.21 1.24
CA TYR A 139 3.96 -9.07 1.59
C TYR A 139 4.11 -8.10 0.41
N MET A 140 3.77 -6.85 0.67
CA MET A 140 3.81 -5.77 -0.29
C MET A 140 4.49 -4.55 0.31
N THR A 141 5.04 -3.72 -0.57
CA THR A 141 5.55 -2.40 -0.22
C THR A 141 4.97 -1.38 -1.19
N ALA A 142 4.80 -0.15 -0.71
CA ALA A 142 4.44 0.96 -1.57
C ALA A 142 5.25 2.21 -1.25
N ILE A 143 5.50 3.02 -2.26
CA ILE A 143 6.04 4.37 -2.13
C ILE A 143 5.05 5.37 -2.73
N PHE A 144 5.08 6.61 -2.24
CA PHE A 144 4.40 7.73 -2.89
C PHE A 144 5.37 8.53 -3.76
N GLU A 145 4.84 9.41 -4.61
CA GLU A 145 5.63 10.20 -5.58
C GLU A 145 6.72 11.11 -4.95
N TYR A 146 6.59 11.44 -3.67
CA TYR A 146 7.60 12.20 -2.92
C TYR A 146 8.69 11.30 -2.28
N SER A 147 8.64 9.98 -2.49
CA SER A 147 9.62 8.99 -2.01
C SER A 147 10.24 8.26 -3.21
N GLN A 148 11.37 7.57 -2.97
CA GLN A 148 12.14 6.89 -4.00
C GLN A 148 12.18 5.39 -3.76
N ARG A 149 12.46 4.60 -4.81
CA ARG A 149 12.62 3.14 -4.68
C ARG A 149 13.77 2.75 -3.75
N SER A 150 14.80 3.60 -3.66
CA SER A 150 15.90 3.43 -2.71
C SER A 150 15.48 3.56 -1.25
N ASP A 151 14.30 4.13 -0.97
CA ASP A 151 13.74 4.25 0.37
C ASP A 151 13.09 2.95 0.86
N ILE A 152 13.01 1.93 0.01
CA ILE A 152 12.53 0.59 0.38
C ILE A 152 13.68 -0.15 1.08
N PRO A 153 13.52 -0.57 2.35
CA PRO A 153 14.52 -1.35 3.06
C PRO A 153 14.88 -2.63 2.30
N THR A 154 16.17 -2.96 2.26
CA THR A 154 16.67 -4.12 1.50
C THR A 154 16.03 -5.45 1.93
N MET A 155 15.67 -5.57 3.21
CA MET A 155 14.95 -6.73 3.76
C MET A 155 13.55 -6.94 3.17
N LEU A 156 12.96 -5.92 2.53
CA LEU A 156 11.66 -5.97 1.89
C LEU A 156 11.74 -6.11 0.35
N ASN A 157 12.94 -6.24 -0.23
CA ASN A 157 13.14 -6.28 -1.70
C ASN A 157 12.51 -7.49 -2.40
N LEU A 158 12.13 -8.53 -1.66
CA LEU A 158 11.45 -9.71 -2.21
C LEU A 158 9.93 -9.54 -2.27
N ALA A 159 9.38 -8.51 -1.62
CA ALA A 159 7.96 -8.20 -1.63
C ALA A 159 7.53 -7.57 -2.95
N SER A 160 6.23 -7.62 -3.26
CA SER A 160 5.69 -6.88 -4.40
C SER A 160 5.78 -5.37 -4.15
N HIS A 161 6.13 -4.58 -5.16
CA HIS A 161 6.33 -3.14 -5.04
C HIS A 161 5.30 -2.34 -5.83
N TYR A 162 4.75 -1.29 -5.22
CA TYR A 162 3.76 -0.39 -5.82
C TYR A 162 4.18 1.07 -5.70
N THR A 163 3.86 1.87 -6.71
CA THR A 163 3.98 3.33 -6.69
C THR A 163 2.59 3.94 -6.64
N LEU A 164 2.22 4.52 -5.51
CA LEU A 164 0.89 5.09 -5.29
C LEU A 164 0.88 6.60 -5.56
N PRO A 165 -0.23 7.14 -6.11
CA PRO A 165 -1.52 6.50 -6.36
C PRO A 165 -1.62 5.79 -7.73
N LYS A 166 -0.57 5.84 -8.56
CA LYS A 166 -0.56 5.28 -9.92
C LYS A 166 -0.95 3.81 -9.98
N ASP A 167 -0.41 3.01 -9.07
CA ASP A 167 -0.60 1.56 -9.03
C ASP A 167 -1.80 1.10 -8.17
N LEU A 168 -2.72 2.00 -7.81
CA LEU A 168 -3.96 1.63 -7.10
C LEU A 168 -4.74 0.51 -7.79
N PRO A 169 -4.89 0.46 -9.14
CA PRO A 169 -5.53 -0.68 -9.81
C PRO A 169 -4.76 -1.99 -9.66
N LEU A 170 -3.42 -1.94 -9.67
CA LEU A 170 -2.58 -3.12 -9.49
C LEU A 170 -2.64 -3.63 -8.04
N LEU A 171 -2.65 -2.73 -7.07
CA LEU A 171 -2.86 -3.06 -5.67
C LEU A 171 -4.23 -3.72 -5.46
N PHE A 172 -5.28 -3.14 -6.02
CA PHE A 172 -6.63 -3.72 -5.96
C PHE A 172 -6.65 -5.13 -6.59
N SER A 173 -6.06 -5.28 -7.77
CA SER A 173 -5.91 -6.55 -8.48
C SER A 173 -5.23 -7.61 -7.62
N HIS A 174 -4.15 -7.24 -6.92
CA HIS A 174 -3.43 -8.13 -6.02
C HIS A 174 -4.29 -8.53 -4.81
N LEU A 175 -4.90 -7.56 -4.12
CA LEU A 175 -5.73 -7.80 -2.93
C LEU A 175 -6.91 -8.76 -3.23
N HIS A 176 -7.47 -8.68 -4.44
CA HIS A 176 -8.64 -9.47 -4.83
C HIS A 176 -8.31 -10.69 -5.67
N GLY A 177 -7.06 -10.87 -6.10
CA GLY A 177 -6.65 -11.95 -7.01
C GLY A 177 -7.34 -11.88 -8.38
N VAL A 178 -7.63 -10.66 -8.87
CA VAL A 178 -8.34 -10.43 -10.14
C VAL A 178 -7.38 -9.89 -11.18
N ALA A 179 -7.22 -10.56 -12.33
CA ALA A 179 -6.32 -10.10 -13.39
C ALA A 179 -6.86 -8.85 -14.09
N LEU A 180 -6.08 -7.76 -14.17
CA LEU A 180 -6.46 -6.52 -14.87
C LEU A 180 -6.66 -6.70 -16.38
N GLN A 181 -6.03 -7.72 -16.97
CA GLN A 181 -6.16 -8.09 -18.37
C GLN A 181 -6.54 -9.56 -18.50
N LYS A 182 -7.65 -9.82 -19.19
CA LYS A 182 -7.95 -11.14 -19.80
C LYS A 182 -8.10 -10.92 -21.31
N PRO A 183 -7.78 -11.92 -22.17
CA PRO A 183 -8.09 -11.80 -23.59
C PRO A 183 -9.58 -11.48 -23.78
N GLY A 184 -9.90 -10.32 -24.35
CA GLY A 184 -11.28 -9.87 -24.60
C GLY A 184 -12.00 -9.14 -23.45
N ALA A 185 -11.37 -8.89 -22.29
CA ALA A 185 -11.99 -8.12 -21.20
C ALA A 185 -10.97 -7.32 -20.38
N TYR A 186 -11.21 -6.01 -20.25
CA TYR A 186 -10.47 -5.12 -19.34
C TYR A 186 -11.27 -4.94 -18.05
N LEU A 187 -10.66 -5.18 -16.89
CA LEU A 187 -11.26 -4.80 -15.61
C LEU A 187 -11.14 -3.28 -15.43
N LEU A 188 -12.20 -2.58 -15.82
CA LEU A 188 -12.36 -1.16 -15.53
C LEU A 188 -12.93 -1.05 -14.12
N ILE A 189 -12.04 -0.92 -13.13
CA ILE A 189 -12.45 -0.66 -11.76
C ILE A 189 -12.83 0.82 -11.69
N GLU A 190 -14.13 1.11 -11.80
CA GLU A 190 -14.63 2.48 -11.71
C GLU A 190 -14.06 3.17 -10.48
N ASN A 191 -13.47 4.34 -10.68
CA ASN A 191 -12.93 5.20 -9.62
C ASN A 191 -11.73 4.65 -8.83
N ILE A 192 -10.98 3.67 -9.34
CA ILE A 192 -9.69 3.23 -8.73
C ILE A 192 -8.47 3.54 -9.61
N SER A 193 -8.67 3.97 -10.86
CA SER A 193 -7.59 4.45 -11.72
C SER A 193 -6.94 5.74 -11.18
N GLU A 194 -5.72 6.04 -11.63
CA GLU A 194 -4.94 7.24 -11.23
C GLU A 194 -5.72 8.55 -11.37
N ASN A 195 -6.60 8.67 -12.37
CA ASN A 195 -7.48 9.83 -12.53
C ASN A 195 -8.93 9.60 -12.07
N GLY A 196 -9.26 8.35 -11.74
CA GLY A 196 -10.60 7.95 -11.28
C GLY A 196 -10.77 8.11 -9.77
N TYR A 197 -9.72 7.84 -8.99
CA TYR A 197 -9.81 7.81 -7.53
C TYR A 197 -10.17 9.17 -6.94
N SER A 198 -9.65 10.26 -7.51
CA SER A 198 -9.91 11.63 -7.07
C SER A 198 -11.36 12.09 -7.24
N LYS A 199 -12.18 11.38 -8.04
CA LYS A 199 -13.62 11.66 -8.18
C LYS A 199 -14.43 11.28 -6.93
N LEU A 200 -13.89 10.37 -6.11
CA LEU A 200 -14.51 9.96 -4.85
C LEU A 200 -14.08 10.91 -3.72
N PRO A 201 -14.94 11.23 -2.74
CA PRO A 201 -14.56 12.11 -1.63
C PRO A 201 -13.30 11.66 -0.87
N ALA A 202 -13.17 10.36 -0.60
CA ALA A 202 -11.98 9.82 0.08
C ALA A 202 -10.73 9.85 -0.81
N GLY A 203 -10.89 9.70 -2.13
CA GLY A 203 -9.76 9.78 -3.06
C GLY A 203 -9.32 11.22 -3.31
N ALA A 204 -10.24 12.18 -3.32
CA ALA A 204 -9.90 13.60 -3.31
C ALA A 204 -9.10 13.97 -2.06
N ALA A 205 -9.51 13.46 -0.88
CA ALA A 205 -8.77 13.66 0.37
C ALA A 205 -7.36 13.04 0.31
N LEU A 206 -7.22 11.85 -0.27
CA LEU A 206 -5.92 11.23 -0.51
C LEU A 206 -5.04 12.07 -1.44
N LEU A 207 -5.58 12.55 -2.56
CA LEU A 207 -4.85 13.40 -3.50
C LEU A 207 -4.33 14.67 -2.81
N LEU A 208 -5.19 15.36 -2.05
CA LEU A 208 -4.80 16.56 -1.30
C LEU A 208 -3.69 16.26 -0.29
N ALA A 209 -3.82 15.18 0.47
CA ALA A 209 -2.78 14.77 1.41
C ALA A 209 -1.44 14.49 0.72
N ILE A 210 -1.45 13.85 -0.46
CA ILE A 210 -0.23 13.58 -1.25
C ILE A 210 0.40 14.89 -1.72
N GLN A 211 -0.40 15.84 -2.21
CA GLN A 211 0.07 17.16 -2.65
C GLN A 211 0.69 17.96 -1.50
N ASP A 212 0.03 17.99 -0.35
CA ASP A 212 0.52 18.66 0.86
C ASP A 212 1.85 18.03 1.34
N ALA A 213 1.91 16.70 1.40
CA ALA A 213 3.11 15.97 1.78
C ALA A 213 4.25 16.23 0.79
N ARG A 214 3.97 16.26 -0.52
CA ARG A 214 4.97 16.60 -1.54
C ARG A 214 5.53 17.99 -1.31
N ILE A 215 4.69 19.01 -1.15
CA ILE A 215 5.14 20.39 -0.91
C ILE A 215 6.03 20.46 0.34
N LEU A 216 5.63 19.81 1.43
CA LEU A 216 6.36 19.87 2.70
C LEU A 216 7.65 19.05 2.70
N ILE A 217 7.71 17.93 1.97
CA ILE A 217 8.85 17.01 1.94
C ILE A 217 9.88 17.42 0.86
N THR A 218 9.43 17.92 -0.30
CA THR A 218 10.33 18.37 -1.38
C THR A 218 10.63 19.87 -1.34
N GLY A 219 9.98 20.63 -0.45
CA GLY A 219 10.20 22.05 -0.24
C GLY A 219 11.47 22.40 0.57
N PHE A 220 12.26 21.40 0.93
CA PHE A 220 13.58 21.49 1.56
C PHE A 220 14.63 20.77 0.70
#